data_AF-A0A9E4FGW3-F1
#
_entry.id   AF-A0A9E4FGW3-F1
#
_cell.length_a   1.000
_cell.length_b   1.000
_cell.length_c   1.000
_cell.angle_alpha   90.00
_cell.angle_beta   90.00
_cell.angle_gamma   90.00
#
_symmetry.space_group_name_H-M   'P 1'
#
loop_
_entity.id
_entity.type
_entity.pdbx_description
1 polymer ?
#
loop_
_entity_poly.entity_id
_entity_poly.type
_entity_poly.pdbx_seq_one_letter_code
_entity_poly.pdbx_strand_id
1 'polypeptide(L)'
;PPVVDAASILSSGERRRADLGHYSGAMFHYGKEWYWGVDRLYHLENRLIELGACHGDGEVLSARPPIVNGPHRDDASITLEIYPSVRSPYTALSFDVAVELARTTGVRLAVRPVLPMVMRGVPVTRTKG
;
A
#
# COMPACT_ATOMS: atom_id res chain seq x y z
N PRO A 1 -14.97 35.49 7.00
CA PRO A 1 -15.41 34.08 6.78
C PRO A 1 -15.73 33.46 8.15
N PRO A 2 -16.83 32.68 8.31
CA PRO A 2 -17.10 32.05 9.59
C PRO A 2 -15.97 31.06 9.93
N VAL A 3 -15.46 31.13 11.16
CA VAL A 3 -14.44 30.21 11.65
C VAL A 3 -15.13 28.87 11.82
N VAL A 4 -14.94 27.97 10.85
CA VAL A 4 -15.44 26.61 10.96
C VAL A 4 -14.58 25.91 12.00
N ASP A 5 -15.23 25.38 13.04
CA ASP A 5 -14.56 24.63 14.09
C ASP A 5 -13.87 23.38 13.49
N ALA A 6 -12.57 23.27 13.71
CA ALA A 6 -11.74 22.18 13.20
C ALA A 6 -12.25 20.82 13.71
N ALA A 7 -12.75 20.75 14.96
CA ALA A 7 -13.28 19.51 15.51
C ALA A 7 -14.54 19.05 14.77
N SER A 8 -15.43 19.99 14.41
CA SER A 8 -16.59 19.71 13.58
C SER A 8 -16.20 19.14 12.20
N ILE A 9 -15.21 19.73 11.52
CA ILE A 9 -14.70 19.24 10.22
C ILE A 9 -14.17 17.82 10.36
N LEU A 10 -13.33 17.57 11.35
CA LEU A 10 -12.76 16.23 11.59
C LEU A 10 -13.86 15.20 11.83
N SER A 11 -14.83 15.49 12.71
CA SER A 11 -15.94 14.56 13.00
C SER A 11 -16.79 14.24 11.76
N SER A 12 -16.95 15.20 10.84
CA SER A 12 -17.68 15.00 9.60
C SER A 12 -16.91 14.12 8.62
N GLY A 13 -15.59 14.31 8.53
CA GLY A 13 -14.70 13.48 7.71
C GLY A 13 -14.62 12.05 8.20
N GLU A 14 -14.54 11.85 9.52
CA GLU A 14 -14.51 10.51 10.13
C GLU A 14 -15.80 9.73 9.88
N ARG A 15 -16.97 10.37 10.05
CA ARG A 15 -18.26 9.77 9.72
C ARG A 15 -18.33 9.38 8.26
N ARG A 16 -18.01 10.30 7.34
CA ARG A 16 -18.01 10.02 5.90
C ARG A 16 -17.06 8.86 5.54
N ARG A 17 -15.87 8.80 6.14
CA ARG A 17 -14.91 7.70 5.93
C ARG A 17 -15.48 6.36 6.41
N ALA A 18 -16.12 6.35 7.58
CA ALA A 18 -16.77 5.16 8.13
C ALA A 18 -17.95 4.70 7.25
N ASP A 19 -18.80 5.63 6.79
CA ASP A 19 -19.93 5.35 5.91
C ASP A 19 -19.48 4.77 4.56
N LEU A 20 -18.32 5.20 4.06
CA LEU A 20 -17.68 4.67 2.85
C LEU A 20 -16.89 3.36 3.11
N GLY A 21 -16.94 2.81 4.33
CA GLY A 21 -16.37 1.50 4.67
C GLY A 21 -14.85 1.47 4.78
N HIS A 22 -14.21 2.60 5.11
CA HIS A 22 -12.75 2.67 5.23
C HIS A 22 -12.28 3.13 6.61
N TYR A 23 -11.01 2.89 6.92
CA TYR A 23 -10.46 3.14 8.26
C TYR A 23 -9.22 4.05 8.25
N SER A 24 -8.49 4.13 7.13
CA SER A 24 -7.27 4.93 7.04
C SER A 24 -7.55 6.38 6.64
N GLY A 25 -6.81 7.33 7.21
CA GLY A 25 -6.77 8.72 6.75
C GLY A 25 -5.84 8.89 5.53
N ALA A 26 -5.81 10.09 4.96
CA ALA A 26 -4.98 10.42 3.78
C ALA A 26 -5.24 9.52 2.55
N MET A 27 -6.51 9.28 2.26
CA MET A 27 -7.00 8.44 1.17
C MET A 27 -7.88 9.25 0.24
N PHE A 28 -7.86 8.94 -1.05
CA PHE A 28 -8.81 9.50 -2.02
C PHE A 28 -9.89 8.48 -2.36
N HIS A 29 -11.12 8.95 -2.55
CA HIS A 29 -12.25 8.12 -2.94
C HIS A 29 -12.91 8.68 -4.21
N TYR A 30 -12.95 7.88 -5.27
CA TYR A 30 -13.54 8.26 -6.56
C TYR A 30 -14.13 7.01 -7.24
N GLY A 31 -15.30 7.13 -7.87
CA GLY A 31 -15.88 6.02 -8.63
C GLY A 31 -16.17 4.75 -7.83
N LYS A 32 -16.47 4.86 -6.52
CA LYS A 32 -16.62 3.74 -5.56
C LYS A 32 -15.34 2.97 -5.26
N GLU A 33 -14.18 3.54 -5.60
CA GLU A 33 -12.86 2.97 -5.34
C GLU A 33 -12.03 3.89 -4.43
N TRP A 34 -11.10 3.26 -3.70
CA TRP A 34 -10.16 3.92 -2.80
C TRP A 34 -8.76 3.90 -3.38
N TYR A 35 -8.09 5.06 -3.36
CA TYR A 35 -6.71 5.24 -3.79
C TYR A 35 -5.85 5.57 -2.58
N TRP A 36 -4.90 4.68 -2.27
CA TRP A 36 -4.15 4.70 -1.03
C TRP A 36 -2.86 5.50 -1.09
N GLY A 37 -2.88 6.64 -0.40
CA GLY A 37 -1.68 7.41 -0.14
C GLY A 37 -1.24 8.21 -1.36
N VAL A 38 -0.33 9.14 -1.12
CA VAL A 38 0.23 10.01 -2.16
C VAL A 38 1.11 9.23 -3.14
N ASP A 39 1.73 8.13 -2.69
CA ASP A 39 2.59 7.26 -3.50
C ASP A 39 1.85 6.50 -4.60
N ARG A 40 0.52 6.45 -4.53
CA ARG A 40 -0.36 5.77 -5.50
C ARG A 40 -1.27 6.70 -6.29
N LEU A 41 -1.03 8.02 -6.22
CA LEU A 41 -1.89 9.01 -6.88
C LEU A 41 -1.96 8.80 -8.40
N TYR A 42 -0.88 8.31 -9.02
CA TYR A 42 -0.84 7.96 -10.45
C TYR A 42 -1.96 7.01 -10.88
N HIS A 43 -2.48 6.15 -10.00
CA HIS A 43 -3.62 5.28 -10.34
C HIS A 43 -4.92 6.07 -10.53
N LEU A 44 -5.18 7.06 -9.68
CA LEU A 44 -6.36 7.93 -9.81
C LEU A 44 -6.21 8.82 -11.05
N GLU A 45 -5.02 9.37 -11.24
CA GLU A 45 -4.70 10.21 -12.38
C GLU A 45 -4.88 9.49 -13.72
N ASN A 46 -4.31 8.29 -13.88
CA ASN A 46 -4.49 7.48 -15.08
C ASN A 46 -5.97 7.21 -15.39
N ARG A 47 -6.78 6.91 -14.36
CA ARG A 47 -8.23 6.72 -14.55
C ARG A 47 -8.91 8.00 -15.03
N LEU A 48 -8.56 9.16 -14.47
CA LEU A 48 -9.13 10.44 -14.89
C LEU A 48 -8.74 10.80 -16.33
N ILE A 49 -7.50 10.48 -16.73
CA ILE A 49 -7.03 10.60 -18.12
C ILE A 49 -7.86 9.71 -19.05
N GLU A 50 -8.03 8.44 -18.71
CA GLU A 50 -8.83 7.48 -19.48
C GLU A 50 -10.31 7.92 -19.62
N LEU A 51 -10.84 8.64 -18.63
CA LEU A 51 -12.19 9.19 -18.64
C LEU A 51 -12.32 10.54 -19.39
N GLY A 52 -11.21 11.10 -19.88
CA GLY A 52 -11.22 12.41 -20.54
C GLY A 52 -11.51 13.58 -19.60
N ALA A 53 -11.30 13.40 -18.29
CA ALA A 53 -11.52 14.44 -17.28
C ALA A 53 -10.34 15.42 -17.13
N CYS A 54 -9.30 15.24 -17.94
CA CYS A 54 -8.09 16.06 -17.93
C CYS A 54 -8.28 17.38 -18.69
N HIS A 55 -7.64 18.43 -18.18
CA HIS A 55 -7.45 19.67 -18.90
C HIS A 55 -6.04 19.64 -19.51
N GLY A 56 -5.94 19.63 -20.84
CA GLY A 56 -4.65 19.54 -21.55
C GLY A 56 -4.35 18.12 -22.07
N ASP A 57 -3.06 17.82 -22.25
CA ASP A 57 -2.58 16.69 -23.07
C ASP A 57 -2.63 15.32 -22.37
N GLY A 58 -3.15 15.24 -21.14
CA GLY A 58 -3.30 13.97 -20.41
C GLY A 58 -1.99 13.38 -19.89
N GLU A 59 -0.99 14.21 -19.59
CA GLU A 59 0.26 13.78 -18.97
C GLU A 59 0.07 13.46 -17.47
N VAL A 60 0.75 12.42 -16.99
CA VAL A 60 0.73 12.01 -15.58
C VAL A 60 1.63 12.93 -14.75
N LEU A 61 1.03 13.76 -13.90
CA LEU A 61 1.69 14.71 -13.00
C LEU A 61 2.44 14.02 -11.86
N SER A 62 1.93 12.88 -11.38
CA SER A 62 2.47 12.19 -10.19
C SER A 62 2.96 10.78 -10.53
N ALA A 63 3.82 10.65 -11.54
CA ALA A 63 4.32 9.36 -11.99
C ALA A 63 4.95 8.53 -10.86
N ARG A 64 4.72 7.21 -10.90
CA ARG A 64 5.34 6.28 -9.95
C ARG A 64 6.86 6.36 -10.06
N PRO A 65 7.60 6.61 -8.97
CA PRO A 65 9.05 6.54 -9.01
C PRO A 65 9.52 5.14 -9.45
N PRO A 66 10.50 5.05 -10.35
CA PRO A 66 11.06 3.76 -10.73
C PRO A 66 11.76 3.12 -9.54
N ILE A 67 11.68 1.79 -9.45
CA ILE A 67 12.49 1.04 -8.49
C ILE A 67 13.89 0.93 -9.08
N VAL A 68 14.85 1.65 -8.50
CA VAL A 68 16.25 1.62 -8.93
C VAL A 68 17.06 0.82 -7.91
N ASN A 69 17.60 -0.33 -8.33
CA ASN A 69 18.56 -1.07 -7.53
C ASN A 69 19.93 -0.39 -7.67
N GLY A 70 20.55 -0.04 -6.53
CA GLY A 70 21.91 0.47 -6.52
C GLY A 70 22.94 -0.60 -6.92
N PRO A 71 24.18 -0.22 -7.26
CA PRO A 71 25.22 -1.17 -7.66
C PRO A 71 25.76 -1.99 -6.48
N HIS A 72 25.40 -1.62 -5.24
CA HIS A 72 25.94 -2.22 -4.04
C HIS A 72 25.47 -3.66 -3.87
N ARG A 73 26.43 -4.52 -3.55
CA ARG A 73 26.19 -5.91 -3.16
C ARG A 73 26.77 -6.11 -1.76
N ASP A 74 26.01 -6.81 -0.95
CA ASP A 74 26.41 -7.26 0.37
C ASP A 74 27.30 -8.51 0.25
N ASP A 75 28.21 -8.68 1.20
CA ASP A 75 29.08 -9.85 1.35
C ASP A 75 28.45 -10.93 2.25
N ALA A 76 27.11 -10.99 2.25
CA ALA A 76 26.28 -11.80 3.15
C ALA A 76 26.42 -11.46 4.64
N SER A 77 26.84 -10.24 4.98
CA SER A 77 26.81 -9.69 6.34
C SER A 77 25.39 -9.32 6.79
N ILE A 78 24.52 -8.93 5.86
CA ILE A 78 23.12 -8.58 6.11
C ILE A 78 22.24 -9.81 5.89
N THR A 79 21.31 -10.04 6.81
CA THR A 79 20.29 -11.10 6.66
C THR A 79 18.92 -10.50 6.39
N LEU A 80 18.33 -10.86 5.25
CA LEU A 80 16.93 -10.62 4.93
C LEU A 80 16.09 -11.79 5.48
N GLU A 81 15.36 -11.55 6.55
CA GLU A 81 14.41 -12.51 7.09
C GLU A 81 13.01 -12.28 6.52
N ILE A 82 12.41 -13.32 5.93
CA ILE A 82 11.01 -13.28 5.49
C ILE A 82 10.17 -14.28 6.25
N TYR A 83 8.94 -13.88 6.60
CA TYR A 83 7.98 -14.69 7.35
C TYR A 83 6.75 -15.04 6.49
N PRO A 84 6.91 -15.90 5.46
CA PRO A 84 5.82 -16.20 4.53
C PRO A 84 4.72 -17.01 5.21
N SER A 85 3.46 -16.71 4.87
CA SER A 85 2.34 -17.56 5.24
C SER A 85 1.76 -18.20 3.99
N VAL A 86 1.68 -19.53 3.96
CA VAL A 86 1.25 -20.31 2.77
C VAL A 86 -0.19 -19.99 2.33
N ARG A 87 -1.03 -19.48 3.25
CA ARG A 87 -2.41 -19.07 2.94
C ARG A 87 -2.56 -17.57 2.70
N SER A 88 -1.46 -16.82 2.64
CA SER A 88 -1.49 -15.39 2.37
C SER A 88 -1.36 -15.12 0.86
N PRO A 89 -2.36 -14.52 0.21
CA PRO A 89 -2.22 -14.11 -1.18
C PRO A 89 -1.10 -13.06 -1.35
N TYR A 90 -0.81 -12.26 -0.32
CA TYR A 90 0.30 -11.30 -0.35
C TYR A 90 1.66 -11.99 -0.35
N THR A 91 1.80 -13.10 0.37
CA THR A 91 3.02 -13.91 0.29
C THR A 91 3.23 -14.44 -1.12
N ALA A 92 2.17 -14.90 -1.79
CA ALA A 92 2.27 -15.35 -3.18
C ALA A 92 2.74 -14.23 -4.14
N LEU A 93 2.37 -12.98 -3.88
CA LEU A 93 2.80 -11.82 -4.68
C LEU A 93 4.24 -11.37 -4.37
N SER A 94 4.68 -11.47 -3.10
CA SER A 94 5.95 -10.87 -2.67
C SER A 94 7.12 -11.84 -2.57
N PHE A 95 6.88 -13.16 -2.54
CA PHE A 95 7.91 -14.15 -2.25
C PHE A 95 9.03 -14.15 -3.30
N ASP A 96 8.67 -14.25 -4.58
CA ASP A 96 9.65 -14.29 -5.67
C ASP A 96 10.46 -12.98 -5.74
N VAL A 97 9.80 -11.84 -5.47
CA VAL A 97 10.46 -10.52 -5.40
C VAL A 97 11.50 -10.48 -4.27
N ALA A 98 11.20 -11.05 -3.10
CA ALA A 98 12.14 -11.09 -1.98
C ALA A 98 13.33 -12.03 -2.25
N VAL A 99 13.08 -13.18 -2.89
CA VAL A 99 14.14 -14.12 -3.31
C VAL A 99 15.07 -13.46 -4.32
N GLU A 100 14.50 -12.80 -5.32
CA GLU A 100 15.26 -12.10 -6.36
C GLU A 100 16.06 -10.93 -5.79
N LEU A 101 15.47 -10.17 -4.85
CA LEU A 101 16.17 -9.11 -4.13
C LEU A 101 17.40 -9.66 -3.40
N ALA A 102 17.26 -10.78 -2.68
CA ALA A 102 18.38 -11.39 -1.97
C ALA A 102 19.49 -11.86 -2.93
N ARG A 103 19.10 -12.48 -4.04
CA ARG A 103 20.04 -12.96 -5.07
C ARG A 103 20.83 -11.82 -5.72
N THR A 104 20.13 -10.75 -6.09
CA THR A 104 20.74 -9.61 -6.80
C THR A 104 21.64 -8.80 -5.88
N THR A 105 21.20 -8.56 -4.65
CA THR A 105 21.95 -7.76 -3.67
C THR A 105 23.00 -8.56 -2.89
N GLY A 106 22.96 -9.90 -2.90
CA GLY A 106 23.95 -10.74 -2.20
C GLY A 106 23.70 -10.90 -0.70
N VAL A 107 22.62 -10.32 -0.16
CA VAL A 107 22.25 -10.50 1.25
C VAL A 107 21.85 -11.95 1.53
N ARG A 108 22.09 -12.41 2.76
CA ARG A 108 21.66 -13.74 3.19
C ARG A 108 20.14 -13.80 3.33
N LEU A 109 19.49 -14.70 2.61
CA LEU A 109 18.05 -14.94 2.78
C LEU A 109 17.79 -15.99 3.87
N ALA A 110 16.92 -15.64 4.82
CA ALA A 110 16.42 -16.57 5.83
C ALA A 110 14.88 -16.65 5.76
N VAL A 111 14.36 -17.80 5.33
CA VAL A 111 12.91 -18.03 5.20
C VAL A 111 12.37 -18.68 6.47
N ARG A 112 11.40 -18.02 7.12
CA ARG A 112 10.78 -18.48 8.37
C ARG A 112 9.25 -18.61 8.22
N PRO A 113 8.74 -19.74 7.69
CA PRO A 113 7.32 -19.91 7.47
C PRO A 113 6.49 -19.74 8.75
N VAL A 114 5.33 -19.08 8.64
CA VAL A 114 4.42 -18.84 9.77
C VAL A 114 3.02 -19.40 9.52
N LEU A 115 2.45 -19.96 10.59
CA LEU A 115 1.06 -20.38 10.58
C LEU A 115 0.13 -19.14 10.53
N PRO A 116 -0.93 -19.17 9.71
CA PRO A 116 -1.91 -18.08 9.62
C PRO A 116 -2.51 -17.73 10.99
N MET A 117 -2.82 -16.44 11.21
CA MET A 117 -3.36 -15.94 12.48
C MET A 117 -4.61 -16.70 12.95
N VAL A 118 -5.50 -17.06 12.02
CA VAL A 118 -6.72 -17.85 12.31
C VAL A 118 -6.39 -19.24 12.88
N MET A 119 -5.29 -19.86 12.46
CA MET A 119 -4.82 -21.13 13.03
C MET A 119 -4.10 -20.96 14.37
N ARG A 120 -3.80 -19.73 14.78
CA ARG A 120 -3.17 -19.40 16.06
C ARG A 120 -4.19 -18.95 17.12
N GLY A 121 -5.49 -19.12 16.87
CA GLY A 121 -6.56 -18.81 17.83
C GLY A 121 -6.83 -17.32 18.05
N VAL A 122 -6.31 -16.44 17.18
CA VAL A 122 -6.53 -15.00 17.30
C VAL A 122 -7.91 -14.63 16.72
N PRO A 123 -8.82 -14.01 17.50
CA PRO A 123 -10.10 -13.58 16.99
C PRO A 123 -9.92 -12.50 15.93
N VAL A 124 -10.57 -12.68 14.77
CA VAL A 124 -10.58 -11.69 13.69
C VAL A 124 -11.70 -10.70 13.98
N THR A 125 -11.35 -9.47 14.34
CA THR A 125 -12.32 -8.38 14.43
C THR A 125 -12.80 -7.98 13.03
N ARG A 126 -14.09 -7.64 12.90
CA ARG A 126 -14.62 -7.10 11.62
C ARG A 126 -14.00 -5.75 11.27
N THR A 127 -13.65 -4.97 12.29
CA THR A 127 -12.97 -3.70 12.14
C THR A 127 -11.47 -3.93 12.18
N LYS A 128 -10.77 -3.50 11.13
CA LYS A 128 -9.31 -3.43 11.13
C LYS A 128 -8.91 -2.16 11.88
N GLY A 129 -8.23 -2.32 13.01
CA GLY A 129 -7.73 -1.26 13.89
C GLY A 129 -6.60 -1.80 14.72
#